data_AF-A0A7D8UCC8-F1
#
_entry.id   AF-A0A7D8UCC8-F1
#
_cell.length_a   1.000
_cell.length_b   1.000
_cell.length_c   1.000
_cell.angle_alpha   90.00
_cell.angle_beta   90.00
_cell.angle_gamma   90.00
#
_symmetry.space_group_name_H-M   'P 1'
#
loop_
_entity.id
_entity.type
_entity.pdbx_description
1 polymer ?
#
loop_
_entity_poly.entity_id
_entity_poly.type
_entity_poly.pdbx_seq_one_letter_code
_entity_poly.pdbx_strand_id
1 'polypeptide(L)' 'MKRRWFGWFGPPRKVGPFSDHDLLERIDRGEVTPETLLMNRVKTKQRWVKMSTIGPAYKHWRHRHREAPIEHSG' A
#
# COMPACT_ATOMS: atom_id res chain seq x y z
N MET A 1 -12.34 -22.92 10.72
CA MET A 1 -12.60 -21.92 9.65
C MET A 1 -11.29 -21.60 8.95
N LYS A 2 -11.25 -21.73 7.61
CA LYS A 2 -10.02 -21.81 6.80
C LYS A 2 -9.44 -20.41 6.53
N ARG A 3 -8.28 -20.08 7.10
CA ARG A 3 -7.47 -18.93 6.68
C ARG A 3 -6.79 -19.26 5.35
N ARG A 4 -7.37 -18.82 4.24
CA ARG A 4 -6.75 -18.87 2.90
C ARG A 4 -5.63 -17.84 2.86
N TRP A 5 -4.40 -18.31 3.00
CA TRP A 5 -3.22 -17.57 2.56
C TRP A 5 -3.23 -17.57 1.04
N PHE A 6 -3.59 -16.44 0.43
CA PHE A 6 -3.48 -16.27 -1.00
C PHE A 6 -2.00 -16.14 -1.37
N GLY A 7 -1.47 -17.15 -2.06
CA GLY A 7 -0.14 -17.14 -2.64
C GLY A 7 0.03 -15.99 -3.64
N TRP A 8 1.04 -15.16 -3.40
CA TRP A 8 1.50 -14.08 -4.27
C TRP A 8 2.88 -14.44 -4.86
N PHE A 9 2.92 -15.29 -5.88
CA PHE A 9 4.12 -15.51 -6.70
C PHE A 9 3.82 -15.42 -8.21
N GLY A 10 3.02 -14.42 -8.60
CA GLY A 10 2.91 -14.00 -10.00
C GLY A 10 3.96 -12.93 -10.33
N PRO A 11 4.31 -12.72 -11.61
CA PRO A 11 5.18 -11.62 -12.00
C PRO A 11 4.60 -10.27 -11.52
N PRO A 12 5.45 -9.29 -11.14
CA PRO A 12 4.99 -8.01 -10.67
C PRO A 12 4.16 -7.32 -11.76
N ARG A 13 2.84 -7.25 -11.56
CA ARG A 13 1.92 -6.62 -12.49
C ARG A 13 1.93 -5.11 -12.25
N LYS A 14 2.24 -4.35 -13.30
CA LYS A 14 2.02 -2.90 -13.32
C LYS A 14 0.53 -2.63 -13.57
N VAL A 15 -0.06 -1.79 -12.74
CA VAL A 15 -1.45 -1.36 -12.86
C VAL A 15 -1.45 0.17 -12.91
N GLY A 16 -2.15 0.77 -13.88
CA GLY A 16 -2.29 2.23 -13.99
C GLY A 16 -2.46 2.73 -15.42
N PRO A 17 -2.69 4.04 -15.60
CA PRO A 17 -2.75 5.09 -14.57
C PRO A 17 -4.02 5.04 -13.72
N PHE A 18 -3.95 5.49 -12.47
CA PHE A 18 -5.09 5.61 -11.56
C PHE A 18 -4.98 6.90 -10.74
N SER A 19 -6.10 7.40 -10.24
CA SER A 19 -6.16 8.64 -9.47
C SER A 19 -5.73 8.44 -8.02
N ASP A 20 -5.52 9.55 -7.28
CA ASP A 20 -5.28 9.46 -5.84
C ASP A 20 -6.49 8.84 -5.10
N HIS A 21 -7.72 9.06 -5.59
CA HIS A 21 -8.93 8.46 -5.02
C HIS A 21 -8.95 6.94 -5.19
N ASP A 22 -8.63 6.45 -6.40
CA ASP A 22 -8.54 5.01 -6.67
C ASP A 22 -7.47 4.34 -5.79
N LEU A 23 -6.37 5.05 -5.51
CA LEU A 23 -5.34 4.55 -4.60
C LEU A 23 -5.90 4.33 -3.19
N LEU A 24 -6.69 5.28 -2.68
CA LEU A 24 -7.31 5.17 -1.35
C LEU A 24 -8.32 4.02 -1.30
N GLU A 25 -9.16 3.86 -2.32
CA GLU A 25 -10.09 2.72 -2.38
C GLU A 25 -9.35 1.37 -2.39
N ARG A 26 -8.26 1.27 -3.13
CA ARG A 26 -7.43 0.06 -3.19
C ARG A 26 -6.74 -0.23 -1.86
N ILE A 27 -6.29 0.83 -1.16
CA ILE A 27 -5.84 0.70 0.22
C ILE A 27 -6.99 0.14 1.06
N ASP A 28 -8.19 0.72 1.01
CA ASP A 28 -9.35 0.30 1.83
C ASP A 28 -9.81 -1.14 1.57
N ARG A 29 -9.56 -1.66 0.36
CA ARG A 29 -9.82 -3.05 -0.03
C ARG A 29 -8.70 -4.02 0.38
N GLY A 30 -7.57 -3.53 0.87
CA GLY A 30 -6.40 -4.34 1.21
C GLY A 30 -5.58 -4.80 0.00
N GLU A 31 -5.76 -4.17 -1.17
CA GLU A 31 -5.02 -4.47 -2.40
C GLU A 31 -3.62 -3.85 -2.42
N VAL A 32 -3.40 -2.83 -1.59
CA VAL A 32 -2.14 -2.08 -1.47
C VAL A 32 -1.59 -2.25 -0.07
N THR A 33 -0.36 -2.78 0.02
CA THR A 33 0.41 -2.94 1.25
C THR A 33 1.52 -1.89 1.34
N PRO A 34 2.12 -1.66 2.52
CA PRO A 34 3.23 -0.71 2.68
C PRO A 34 4.42 -0.97 1.73
N GLU A 35 4.63 -2.21 1.32
CA GLU A 35 5.69 -2.66 0.40
C GLU A 35 5.34 -2.47 -1.07
N THR A 36 4.06 -2.23 -1.38
CA THR A 36 3.59 -2.02 -2.75
C THR A 36 4.31 -0.81 -3.36
N LEU A 37 4.89 -1.00 -4.55
CA LEU A 37 5.56 0.08 -5.26
C LEU A 37 4.55 0.96 -5.98
N LEU A 38 4.61 2.26 -5.72
CA LEU A 38 3.78 3.28 -6.36
C LEU A 38 4.65 4.21 -7.18
N MET A 39 4.09 4.70 -8.29
CA MET A 39 4.72 5.66 -9.17
C MET A 39 3.71 6.75 -9.53
N ASN A 40 4.12 8.01 -9.38
CA ASN A 40 3.37 9.16 -9.84
C ASN A 40 4.33 10.09 -10.62
N ARG A 41 3.85 10.62 -11.74
CA ARG A 41 4.67 11.47 -12.62
C ARG A 41 5.22 12.70 -11.90
N VAL A 42 4.42 13.33 -11.04
CA VAL A 42 4.77 14.56 -10.32
C VAL A 42 5.35 14.24 -8.94
N LYS A 43 4.62 13.49 -8.12
CA LYS A 43 4.95 13.28 -6.70
C LYS A 43 6.18 12.38 -6.48
N THR A 44 6.40 11.41 -7.36
CA THR A 44 7.55 10.49 -7.25
C THR A 44 8.57 10.68 -8.37
N LYS A 45 8.40 11.72 -9.21
CA LYS A 45 9.29 12.02 -10.36
C LYS A 45 9.51 10.79 -11.25
N GLN A 46 8.44 10.02 -11.51
CA GLN A 46 8.46 8.78 -12.29
C GLN A 46 9.35 7.66 -11.70
N ARG A 47 9.66 7.72 -10.40
CA ARG A 47 10.36 6.65 -9.69
C ARG A 47 9.35 5.75 -8.98
N TRP A 48 9.64 4.46 -8.96
CA TRP A 48 8.94 3.50 -8.13
C TRP A 48 9.44 3.65 -6.69
N VAL A 49 8.53 3.94 -5.78
CA VAL A 49 8.81 4.07 -4.34
C VAL A 49 7.81 3.23 -3.55
N LYS A 50 8.21 2.72 -2.40
CA LYS A 50 7.31 1.95 -1.53
C LYS A 50 6.19 2.85 -1.02
N MET A 51 4.97 2.31 -0.94
CA MET A 51 3.81 3.04 -0.40
C MET A 51 4.08 3.58 1.01
N SER A 52 4.83 2.85 1.84
CA SER A 52 5.26 3.29 3.17
C SER A 52 6.04 4.60 3.20
N THR A 53 6.72 4.96 2.11
CA THR A 53 7.48 6.22 1.99
C THR A 53 6.59 7.41 1.60
N ILE A 54 5.35 7.15 1.16
CA ILE A 54 4.37 8.18 0.81
C ILE A 54 3.54 8.49 2.05
N GLY A 55 3.92 9.54 2.78
CA GLY A 55 3.34 9.90 4.08
C GLY A 55 1.79 9.88 4.14
N PRO A 56 1.07 10.57 3.23
CA PRO A 56 -0.39 10.56 3.23
C PRO A 56 -1.01 9.18 3.01
N ALA A 57 -0.48 8.40 2.05
CA ALA A 57 -0.98 7.06 1.74
C ALA A 57 -0.72 6.09 2.90
N TYR A 58 0.49 6.14 3.47
CA TYR A 58 0.84 5.30 4.61
C TYR A 58 0.04 5.64 5.87
N LYS A 59 -0.24 6.93 6.11
CA LYS A 59 -1.13 7.36 7.20
C LYS A 59 -2.55 6.80 7.02
N HIS A 60 -3.10 6.87 5.81
CA HIS A 60 -4.42 6.31 5.49
C HIS A 60 -4.46 4.80 5.70
N TRP A 61 -3.45 4.09 5.18
CA TRP A 61 -3.33 2.64 5.35
C TRP A 61 -3.29 2.24 6.84
N ARG A 62 -2.45 2.91 7.66
CA ARG A 62 -2.37 2.65 9.11
C ARG A 62 -3.68 2.92 9.84
N HIS A 63 -4.37 4.02 9.49
CA HIS A 63 -5.68 4.33 10.07
C HIS A 63 -6.71 3.23 9.74
N ARG A 64 -6.73 2.79 8.49
CA ARG A 64 -7.70 1.85 7.96
C ARG A 64 -7.48 0.40 8.42
N HIS A 65 -6.22 -0.01 8.59
CA HIS A 65 -5.84 -1.39 8.86
C HIS A 65 -5.41 -1.67 10.30
N ARG A 66 -5.44 -0.65 11.20
CA ARG A 66 -5.12 -0.74 12.63
C ARG A 66 -4.05 -1.81 12.91
N GLU A 67 -2.81 -1.54 12.49
CA GLU A 67 -1.68 -2.24 13.08
C GLU A 67 -1.76 -2.04 14.59
N ALA A 68 -1.71 -3.14 15.34
CA ALA A 68 -1.61 -3.13 16.79
C ALA A 68 -0.50 -2.15 17.22
N PRO A 69 -0.62 -1.50 18.39
CA PRO A 69 0.39 -0.56 18.86
C PRO A 69 1.74 -1.27 18.87
N ILE A 70 2.75 -0.64 18.27
CA ILE A 70 4.13 -1.06 18.40
C ILE A 70 4.49 -0.74 19.85
N GLU A 71 4.36 -1.72 20.76
CA GLU A 71 4.90 -1.61 22.11
C GLU A 71 6.42 -1.40 21.96
N HIS A 72 6.86 -0.17 22.20
CA HIS A 72 8.27 0.08 22.44
C HIS A 72 8.60 -0.50 23.81
N SER A 73 9.09 -1.74 23.82
CA SER A 73 9.88 -2.27 24.93
C SER A 73 11.18 -1.45 24.99
N GLY A 74 11.21 -0.51 25.93
CA GLY A 74 12.41 0.17 26.42
C GLY A 74 12.54 -0.09 27.91
#